data_AF-A0A7V9FAZ5-F1
#
_entry.id   AF-A0A7V9FAZ5-F1
#
_cell.length_a   1.000
_cell.length_b   1.000
_cell.length_c   1.000
_cell.angle_alpha   90.00
_cell.angle_beta   90.00
_cell.angle_gamma   90.00
#
_symmetry.space_group_name_H-M   'P 1'
#
loop_
_entity.id
_entity.type
_entity.pdbx_description
1 polymer ?
#
loop_
_entity_poly.entity_id
_entity_poly.type
_entity_poly.pdbx_seq_one_letter_code
_entity_poly.pdbx_strand_id
1 'polypeptide(L)'
;MALQTIGLLSPGDMGHSVGKVLRDNGLRVITCLNGRSDRSRELAAKAGIEDVPTLEDLVSQADIFLSILVPARAVDVARQIASAMESTGSDLLYID
;
A
#
# COMPACT_ATOMS: atom_id res chain seq x y z
N MET A 1 -17.55 -4.92 -8.56
CA MET A 1 -17.52 -3.78 -7.62
C MET A 1 -16.78 -2.64 -8.30
N ALA A 2 -17.11 -1.39 -7.98
CA ALA A 2 -16.28 -0.26 -8.42
C ALA A 2 -15.06 -0.18 -7.49
N LEU A 3 -13.86 -0.01 -8.05
CA LEU A 3 -12.63 0.18 -7.28
C LEU A 3 -12.74 1.47 -6.45
N GLN A 4 -12.48 1.42 -5.15
CA GLN A 4 -12.56 2.56 -4.23
C GLN A 4 -11.30 2.75 -3.38
N THR A 5 -10.66 1.65 -2.97
CA THR A 5 -9.48 1.69 -2.08
C THR A 5 -8.30 0.97 -2.69
N ILE A 6 -7.16 1.66 -2.77
CA ILE A 6 -5.88 1.10 -3.23
C ILE A 6 -4.92 1.00 -2.05
N GLY A 7 -4.42 -0.21 -1.80
CA GLY A 7 -3.28 -0.42 -0.93
C GLY A 7 -1.97 -0.23 -1.71
N LEU A 8 -1.01 0.47 -1.13
CA LEU A 8 0.36 0.50 -1.64
C LEU A 8 1.34 0.52 -0.46
N LEU A 9 2.47 -0.17 -0.56
CA LEU A 9 3.55 -0.04 0.42
C LEU A 9 4.55 1.00 -0.06
N SER A 10 4.63 2.13 0.65
CA SER A 10 5.40 3.29 0.19
C SER A 10 6.91 3.04 0.11
N PRO A 11 7.52 3.15 -1.08
CA PRO A 11 8.96 3.09 -1.26
C PRO A 11 9.40 4.37 -1.96
N GLY A 12 9.71 5.39 -1.16
CA GLY A 12 10.38 6.59 -1.65
C GLY A 12 9.59 7.41 -2.68
N ASP A 13 10.29 7.91 -3.68
CA ASP A 13 9.84 9.09 -4.42
C ASP A 13 8.72 8.80 -5.45
N MET A 14 8.65 7.58 -5.98
CA MET A 14 7.56 7.22 -6.91
C MET A 14 6.26 6.88 -6.19
N GLY A 15 6.31 6.09 -5.11
CA GLY A 15 5.11 5.60 -4.43
C GLY A 15 4.22 6.73 -3.89
N HIS A 16 4.83 7.77 -3.31
CA HIS A 16 4.07 8.93 -2.83
C HIS A 16 3.47 9.75 -3.97
N SER A 17 4.18 9.89 -5.09
CA SER A 17 3.71 10.62 -6.27
C SER A 17 2.51 9.92 -6.91
N VAL A 18 2.59 8.60 -7.10
CA VAL A 18 1.47 7.81 -7.63
C VAL A 18 0.30 7.80 -6.65
N GLY A 19 0.56 7.59 -5.36
CA GLY A 19 -0.48 7.63 -4.33
C GLY A 19 -1.22 8.98 -4.32
N LYS A 20 -0.50 10.09 -4.47
CA LYS A 20 -1.12 11.42 -4.60
C LYS A 20 -2.02 11.53 -5.84
N VAL A 21 -1.56 11.07 -7.00
CA VAL A 21 -2.39 11.10 -8.22
C VAL A 21 -3.67 10.28 -8.05
N LEU A 22 -3.59 9.10 -7.43
CA LEU A 22 -4.75 8.26 -7.15
C LEU A 22 -5.73 8.96 -6.20
N ARG A 23 -5.22 9.59 -5.13
CA ARG A 23 -6.01 10.41 -4.20
C ARG A 23 -6.70 11.58 -4.90
N ASP A 24 -5.97 12.32 -5.72
CA ASP A 24 -6.47 13.50 -6.46
C ASP A 24 -7.58 13.12 -7.46
N ASN A 25 -7.64 11.85 -7.88
CA ASN A 25 -8.71 11.29 -8.72
C ASN A 25 -9.83 10.60 -7.93
N GLY A 26 -9.90 10.81 -6.61
CA GLY A 26 -11.05 10.42 -5.78
C GLY A 26 -10.97 9.02 -5.18
N LEU A 27 -9.85 8.31 -5.31
CA LEU A 27 -9.66 7.01 -4.66
C LEU A 27 -9.17 7.18 -3.22
N ARG A 28 -9.54 6.26 -2.35
CA ARG A 28 -8.89 6.10 -1.04
C ARG A 28 -7.56 5.37 -1.27
N VAL A 29 -6.50 5.85 -0.64
CA VAL A 29 -5.17 5.23 -0.75
C VAL A 29 -4.66 4.97 0.66
N ILE A 30 -4.35 3.71 0.95
CA ILE A 30 -3.90 3.25 2.26
C ILE A 30 -2.50 2.63 2.18
N THR A 31 -1.75 2.73 3.26
CA THR A 31 -0.42 2.14 3.41
C THR A 31 -0.21 1.69 4.85
N CYS A 32 0.75 0.80 5.11
CA CYS A 32 1.15 0.42 6.47
C CYS A 32 2.56 0.94 6.72
N LEU A 33 2.70 1.88 7.65
CA LEU A 33 3.97 2.51 8.00
C LEU A 33 4.65 1.88 9.21
N ASN A 34 4.13 0.76 9.74
CA ASN A 34 4.76 0.06 10.84
C ASN A 34 6.21 -0.35 10.47
N GLY A 35 7.17 -0.03 11.34
CA GLY A 35 8.59 -0.27 11.10
C GLY A 35 9.23 0.58 9.98
N ARG A 36 8.55 1.60 9.46
CA ARG A 36 9.09 2.52 8.43
C ARG A 36 9.73 3.76 9.03
N SER A 37 10.66 4.35 8.27
CA SER A 37 11.41 5.55 8.67
C SER A 37 10.54 6.81 8.66
N ASP A 38 10.99 7.85 9.35
CA ASP A 38 10.33 9.16 9.38
C ASP A 38 10.15 9.75 7.97
N ARG A 39 11.17 9.58 7.09
CA ARG A 39 11.07 9.98 5.68
C ARG A 39 9.86 9.33 4.99
N SER A 40 9.61 8.04 5.19
CA SER A 40 8.45 7.37 4.61
C SER A 40 7.13 7.92 5.15
N ARG A 41 7.09 8.24 6.45
CA ARG A 41 5.91 8.83 7.09
C ARG A 41 5.59 10.22 6.55
N GLU A 42 6.61 11.07 6.40
CA GLU A 42 6.45 12.40 5.82
C GLU A 42 5.95 12.35 4.38
N LEU A 43 6.50 11.45 3.56
CA LEU A 43 6.07 11.32 2.15
C LEU A 43 4.62 10.83 2.05
N ALA A 44 4.21 9.88 2.89
CA ALA A 44 2.81 9.44 2.96
C ALA A 44 1.88 10.60 3.37
N ALA A 45 2.24 11.34 4.40
CA ALA A 45 1.46 12.50 4.86
C ALA A 45 1.35 13.59 3.78
N LYS A 46 2.45 13.93 3.09
CA LYS A 46 2.47 14.91 1.98
C LYS A 46 1.59 14.49 0.80
N ALA A 47 1.43 13.19 0.59
CA ALA A 47 0.57 12.63 -0.46
C ALA A 47 -0.88 12.40 -0.02
N GLY A 48 -1.22 12.64 1.26
CA GLY A 48 -2.55 12.35 1.80
C GLY A 48 -2.87 10.84 1.81
N ILE A 49 -1.85 10.00 1.90
CA ILE A 49 -1.98 8.54 2.01
C ILE A 49 -2.28 8.20 3.46
N GLU A 50 -3.34 7.44 3.68
CA GLU A 50 -3.79 7.03 5.01
C GLU A 50 -2.93 5.87 5.52
N ASP A 51 -2.45 5.99 6.77
CA ASP A 51 -1.70 4.93 7.45
C ASP A 51 -2.67 4.00 8.17
N VAL A 52 -2.59 2.70 7.90
CA VAL A 52 -3.32 1.65 8.61
C VAL A 52 -2.36 0.86 9.52
N PRO A 53 -2.84 0.34 10.66
CA PRO A 53 -1.94 -0.19 11.69
C PRO A 53 -1.12 -1.42 11.29
N THR A 54 -1.70 -2.29 10.47
CA THR A 54 -1.11 -3.60 10.11
C THR A 54 -1.20 -3.90 8.61
N LEU A 55 -0.46 -4.92 8.15
CA LEU A 55 -0.57 -5.39 6.76
C LEU A 55 -1.90 -6.12 6.53
N GLU A 56 -2.42 -6.77 7.57
CA GLU A 56 -3.72 -7.43 7.59
C GLU A 56 -4.85 -6.41 7.41
N ASP A 57 -4.76 -5.26 8.09
CA ASP A 57 -5.69 -4.14 7.90
C ASP A 57 -5.62 -3.60 6.47
N LEU A 58 -4.41 -3.48 5.91
CA LEU A 58 -4.20 -3.03 4.54
C LEU A 58 -4.85 -4.00 3.54
N VAL A 59 -4.60 -5.29 3.71
CA VAL A 59 -5.10 -6.34 2.81
C VAL A 59 -6.62 -6.52 2.92
N SER A 60 -7.19 -6.31 4.11
CA SER A 60 -8.64 -6.43 4.33
C SER A 60 -9.44 -5.23 3.82
N GLN A 61 -8.81 -4.05 3.75
CA GLN A 61 -9.49 -2.79 3.38
C GLN A 61 -9.25 -2.36 1.93
N ALA A 62 -8.19 -2.85 1.29
CA ALA A 62 -7.90 -2.54 -0.10
C ALA A 62 -8.72 -3.40 -1.06
N ASP A 63 -9.09 -2.83 -2.21
CA ASP A 63 -9.65 -3.59 -3.32
C ASP A 63 -8.54 -4.18 -4.21
N ILE A 64 -7.39 -3.49 -4.29
CA ILE A 64 -6.17 -3.94 -4.97
C ILE A 64 -4.93 -3.49 -4.19
N PHE A 65 -3.85 -4.26 -4.32
CA PHE A 65 -2.51 -3.88 -3.87
C PHE A 65 -1.63 -3.52 -5.07
N LEU A 66 -1.06 -2.31 -5.07
CA LEU A 66 -0.13 -1.83 -6.07
C LEU A 66 1.30 -1.80 -5.51
N SER A 67 2.13 -2.74 -5.97
CA SER A 67 3.55 -2.84 -5.65
C SER A 67 4.35 -1.89 -6.55
N ILE A 68 4.49 -0.65 -6.08
CA ILE A 68 5.53 0.24 -6.59
C ILE A 68 6.67 0.04 -5.62
N LEU A 69 7.85 -0.44 -6.02
CA LEU A 69 9.04 -0.58 -5.16
C LEU A 69 10.30 -0.82 -5.99
N VAL A 70 11.47 -0.81 -5.33
CA VAL A 70 12.72 -1.20 -6.00
C VAL A 70 12.77 -2.72 -6.19
N PRO A 71 13.29 -3.24 -7.33
CA PRO A 71 13.26 -4.67 -7.63
C PRO A 71 13.82 -5.58 -6.53
N ALA A 72 14.85 -5.12 -5.82
CA ALA A 72 15.48 -5.86 -4.72
C ALA A 72 14.53 -6.14 -3.53
N ARG A 73 13.37 -5.47 -3.45
CA ARG A 73 12.38 -5.62 -2.38
C ARG A 73 11.11 -6.35 -2.81
N ALA A 74 10.95 -6.64 -4.11
CA ALA A 74 9.70 -7.14 -4.67
C ALA A 74 9.27 -8.46 -4.04
N VAL A 75 10.18 -9.43 -4.02
CA VAL A 75 9.90 -10.78 -3.47
C VAL A 75 9.63 -10.74 -1.97
N ASP A 76 10.36 -9.91 -1.22
CA ASP A 76 10.15 -9.77 0.23
C ASP A 76 8.77 -9.20 0.54
N VAL A 77 8.37 -8.14 -0.17
CA VAL A 77 7.06 -7.51 0.00
C VAL A 77 5.94 -8.43 -0.47
N ALA A 78 6.10 -9.10 -1.62
CA ALA A 78 5.12 -10.06 -2.12
C ALA A 78 4.86 -11.18 -1.09
N ARG A 79 5.90 -11.70 -0.43
CA ARG A 79 5.76 -12.69 0.65
C ARG A 79 5.01 -12.14 1.87
N GLN A 80 5.29 -10.90 2.26
CA GLN A 80 4.59 -10.26 3.38
C GLN A 80 3.10 -10.07 3.08
N ILE A 81 2.77 -9.59 1.88
CA ILE A 81 1.38 -9.43 1.45
C ILE A 81 0.68 -10.79 1.32
N ALA A 82 1.34 -11.79 0.74
CA ALA A 82 0.79 -13.15 0.66
C ALA A 82 0.49 -13.73 2.05
N SER A 83 1.40 -13.57 3.02
CA SER A 83 1.16 -14.02 4.40
C SER A 83 -0.02 -13.30 5.07
N ALA A 84 -0.21 -12.01 4.79
CA ALA A 84 -1.34 -11.23 5.28
C ALA A 84 -2.66 -11.66 4.59
N MET A 85 -2.62 -11.97 3.29
CA MET A 85 -3.77 -12.53 2.55
C MET A 85 -4.19 -13.89 3.11
N GLU A 86 -3.24 -14.78 3.38
CA GLU A 86 -3.52 -16.08 4.02
C GLU A 86 -4.15 -15.90 5.41
N SER A 87 -3.62 -14.98 6.21
CA SER A 87 -4.10 -14.73 7.58
C SER A 87 -5.50 -14.10 7.64
N THR A 88 -5.85 -13.31 6.61
CA THR A 88 -7.14 -12.62 6.52
C THR A 88 -8.17 -13.40 5.69
N GLY A 89 -7.75 -14.44 4.95
CA GLY A 89 -8.59 -15.12 3.97
C GLY A 89 -8.96 -14.25 2.76
N SER A 90 -8.17 -13.21 2.48
CA SER A 90 -8.43 -12.24 1.40
C SER A 90 -7.99 -12.77 0.03
N ASP A 91 -8.78 -12.47 -1.00
CA ASP A 91 -8.50 -12.73 -2.42
C ASP A 91 -7.98 -11.49 -3.17
N LEU A 92 -7.41 -10.53 -2.43
CA LEU A 92 -6.87 -9.27 -2.92
C LEU A 92 -6.02 -9.43 -4.21
N LEU A 93 -6.32 -8.61 -5.21
CA LEU A 93 -5.50 -8.54 -6.42
C LEU A 93 -4.16 -7.83 -6.13
N TYR A 94 -3.06 -8.56 -6.27
CA TYR A 94 -1.69 -8.03 -6.20
C TYR A 94 -1.18 -7.67 -7.61
N ILE A 95 -0.65 -6.45 -7.77
CA ILE A 95 -0.08 -5.93 -9.02
C ILE A 95 1.38 -5.54 -8.77
N ASP A 96 2.33 -6.09 -9.53
CA ASP A 96 3.78 -5.79 -9.49
C ASP A 96 4.24 -4.94 -10.68
#